data_AF-A0A8J6N3A4-F1
#
_entry.id   AF-A0A8J6N3A4-F1
#
_cell.length_a   1.000
_cell.length_b   1.000
_cell.length_c   1.000
_cell.angle_alpha   90.00
_cell.angle_beta   90.00
_cell.angle_gamma   90.00
#
_symmetry.space_group_name_H-M   'P 1'
#
loop_
_entity.id
_entity.type
_entity.pdbx_description
1 polymer ?
#
loop_
_entity_poly.entity_id
_entity_poly.type
_entity_poly.pdbx_seq_one_letter_code
_entity_poly.pdbx_strand_id
1 'polypeptide(L)'
;MIKYYTNRELSRKFGINLAKWKRWSREFLPPDPLGGMQSGYARQYSPDSAFTVFLGGYLVAYMKFTIPEAKQILKDLHGWLVDNGFYFLDKGDSKTSDIIISVIYRYIIYIYENSLSGEHIDFYYKIRGIISDRPVDYKGRQVREELYVETTVKQLDKKAPEPDTIKVKMLNITGVRNKLSERLGLNS
;
A
#
# COMPACT_ATOMS: atom_id res chain seq x y z
N MET A 1 -5.88 -12.80 20.13
CA MET A 1 -4.43 -13.10 20.29
C MET A 1 -3.73 -12.66 19.01
N ILE A 2 -2.77 -11.75 19.10
CA ILE A 2 -2.04 -11.25 17.92
C ILE A 2 -1.16 -12.39 17.40
N LYS A 3 -1.40 -12.81 16.16
CA LYS A 3 -0.63 -13.87 15.51
C LYS A 3 0.66 -13.29 14.94
N TYR A 4 1.80 -13.84 15.36
CA TYR A 4 3.10 -13.50 14.82
C TYR A 4 3.55 -14.53 13.79
N TYR A 5 4.34 -14.08 12.81
CA TYR A 5 4.89 -14.91 11.75
C TYR A 5 6.42 -14.82 11.75
N THR A 6 7.07 -15.86 11.27
CA THR A 6 8.53 -15.89 11.05
C THR A 6 8.87 -15.59 9.59
N ASN A 7 10.14 -15.28 9.33
CA ASN A 7 10.66 -15.13 7.95
C ASN A 7 10.34 -16.33 7.04
N ARG A 8 10.47 -17.56 7.56
CA ARG A 8 10.25 -18.79 6.78
C ARG A 8 8.77 -18.95 6.42
N GLU A 9 7.88 -18.66 7.35
CA GLU A 9 6.43 -18.75 7.13
C GLU A 9 5.96 -17.72 6.10
N LEU A 10 6.37 -16.45 6.23
CA LEU A 10 5.97 -15.39 5.30
C LEU A 10 6.55 -15.62 3.90
N SER A 11 7.82 -16.02 3.81
CA SER A 11 8.45 -16.41 2.55
C SER A 11 7.66 -17.51 1.83
N ARG A 12 7.27 -18.56 2.56
CA ARG A 12 6.47 -19.67 2.00
C ARG A 12 5.07 -19.22 1.61
N LYS A 13 4.35 -18.51 2.49
CA LYS A 13 2.98 -18.06 2.26
C LYS A 13 2.87 -17.14 1.06
N PHE A 14 3.81 -16.22 0.89
CA PHE A 14 3.82 -15.26 -0.21
C PHE A 14 4.52 -15.77 -1.48
N GLY A 15 5.17 -16.93 -1.44
CA GLY A 15 5.98 -17.43 -2.55
C GLY A 15 7.17 -16.53 -2.89
N ILE A 16 7.69 -15.79 -1.89
CA ILE A 16 8.83 -14.88 -2.04
C ILE A 16 10.07 -15.60 -1.55
N ASN A 17 11.16 -15.60 -2.32
CA ASN A 17 12.44 -16.16 -1.89
C ASN A 17 12.86 -15.61 -0.50
N LEU A 18 13.31 -16.50 0.39
CA LEU A 18 13.61 -16.15 1.78
C LEU A 18 14.67 -15.05 1.92
N ALA A 19 15.73 -15.08 1.12
CA ALA A 19 16.77 -14.05 1.15
C ALA A 19 16.22 -12.69 0.68
N LYS A 20 15.35 -12.71 -0.34
CA LYS A 20 14.65 -11.52 -0.83
C LYS A 20 13.73 -10.93 0.24
N TRP A 21 12.93 -11.78 0.91
CA TRP A 21 12.07 -11.36 2.02
C TRP A 21 12.89 -10.73 3.17
N LYS A 22 13.96 -11.40 3.61
CA LYS A 22 14.86 -10.88 4.65
C LYS A 22 15.50 -9.55 4.26
N ARG A 23 15.87 -9.38 2.98
CA ARG A 23 16.38 -8.09 2.47
C ARG A 23 15.31 -7.01 2.60
N TRP A 24 14.10 -7.23 2.05
CA TRP A 24 13.01 -6.26 2.15
C TRP A 24 12.65 -5.92 3.59
N SER A 25 12.64 -6.91 4.48
CA SER A 25 12.38 -6.67 5.89
C SER A 25 13.39 -5.73 6.53
N ARG A 26 14.68 -5.87 6.23
CA ARG A 26 15.73 -4.97 6.74
C ARG A 26 15.59 -3.55 6.19
N GLU A 27 15.07 -3.42 4.98
CA GLU A 27 14.90 -2.11 4.34
C GLU A 27 13.67 -1.36 4.87
N PHE A 28 12.53 -2.05 4.98
CA PHE A 28 11.23 -1.42 5.22
C PHE A 28 10.76 -1.42 6.67
N LEU A 29 11.45 -2.13 7.57
CA LEU A 29 11.17 -2.09 8.99
C LEU A 29 12.39 -1.56 9.76
N PRO A 30 12.18 -0.93 10.92
CA PRO A 30 13.28 -0.58 11.82
C PRO A 30 14.09 -1.82 12.22
N PRO A 31 15.31 -1.65 12.77
CA PRO A 31 16.06 -2.74 13.37
C PRO A 31 15.21 -3.53 14.35
N ASP A 32 15.44 -4.84 14.43
CA ASP A 32 14.68 -5.70 15.32
C ASP A 32 15.03 -5.35 16.78
N PRO A 33 14.04 -4.96 17.62
CA PRO A 33 14.31 -4.58 19.00
C PRO A 33 14.92 -5.73 19.82
N LEU A 34 14.65 -6.99 19.46
CA LEU A 34 15.17 -8.17 20.17
C LEU A 34 16.45 -8.72 19.51
N GLY A 35 16.63 -8.50 18.21
CA GLY A 35 17.77 -9.01 17.45
C GLY A 35 19.13 -8.42 17.87
N GLY A 36 19.14 -7.26 18.55
CA GLY A 36 20.35 -6.66 19.12
C GLY A 36 20.69 -7.11 20.54
N MET A 37 19.72 -7.68 21.27
CA MET A 37 19.88 -8.03 22.70
C MET A 37 20.28 -9.50 22.92
N GLN A 38 19.89 -10.41 22.03
CA GLN A 38 20.26 -11.84 22.12
C GLN A 38 20.59 -12.43 20.74
N SER A 39 21.82 -12.93 20.60
CA SER A 39 22.24 -13.67 19.42
C SER A 39 21.38 -14.93 19.26
N GLY A 40 20.73 -15.09 18.10
CA GLY A 40 19.94 -16.28 17.76
C GLY A 40 18.42 -16.08 17.64
N TYR A 41 17.88 -14.94 18.04
CA TYR A 41 16.44 -14.67 17.87
C TYR A 41 16.10 -14.27 16.43
N ALA A 42 15.13 -14.98 15.84
CA ALA A 42 14.64 -14.67 14.51
C ALA A 42 13.51 -13.64 14.57
N ARG A 43 13.58 -12.63 13.70
CA ARG A 43 12.53 -11.61 13.56
C ARG A 43 11.13 -12.23 13.46
N GLN A 44 10.25 -11.77 14.32
CA GLN A 44 8.82 -12.03 14.30
C GLN A 44 8.08 -10.84 13.71
N TYR A 45 6.99 -11.12 13.00
CA TYR A 45 6.21 -10.14 12.26
C TYR A 45 4.77 -10.17 12.74
N SER A 46 4.25 -9.03 13.18
CA SER A 46 2.80 -8.79 13.24
C SER A 46 2.22 -8.73 11.81
N PRO A 47 0.89 -8.89 11.63
CA PRO A 47 0.25 -8.67 10.33
C PRO A 47 0.59 -7.32 9.70
N ASP A 48 0.68 -6.27 10.51
CA ASP A 48 1.03 -4.91 10.08
C ASP A 48 2.45 -4.80 9.55
N SER A 49 3.41 -5.34 10.29
CA SER A 49 4.79 -5.37 9.84
C SER A 49 4.97 -6.23 8.59
N ALA A 50 4.23 -7.34 8.48
CA ALA A 50 4.20 -8.17 7.28
C ALA A 50 3.59 -7.40 6.09
N PHE A 51 2.52 -6.63 6.32
CA PHE A 51 1.90 -5.78 5.31
C PHE A 51 2.85 -4.69 4.80
N THR A 52 3.52 -3.96 5.70
CA THR A 52 4.52 -2.96 5.31
C THR A 52 5.63 -3.55 4.43
N VAL A 53 6.20 -4.69 4.83
CA VAL A 53 7.27 -5.35 4.04
C VAL A 53 6.76 -5.87 2.71
N PHE A 54 5.56 -6.46 2.69
CA PHE A 54 4.95 -6.97 1.48
C PHE A 54 4.63 -5.85 0.49
N LEU A 55 4.04 -4.74 0.96
CA LEU A 55 3.70 -3.58 0.14
C LEU A 55 4.98 -2.90 -0.40
N GLY A 56 5.98 -2.65 0.44
CA GLY A 56 7.28 -2.12 0.00
C GLY A 56 7.95 -3.02 -1.04
N GLY A 57 7.93 -4.33 -0.81
CA GLY A 57 8.41 -5.32 -1.77
C GLY A 57 7.61 -5.32 -3.08
N TYR A 58 6.31 -5.08 -3.03
CA TYR A 58 5.44 -4.98 -4.19
C TYR A 58 5.79 -3.76 -5.05
N LEU A 59 5.95 -2.60 -4.41
CA LEU A 59 6.39 -1.35 -5.05
C LEU A 59 7.71 -1.56 -5.82
N VAL A 60 8.68 -2.25 -5.21
CA VAL A 60 9.98 -2.50 -5.86
C VAL A 60 9.88 -3.56 -6.97
N ALA A 61 9.31 -4.73 -6.68
CA ALA A 61 9.35 -5.85 -7.63
C ALA A 61 8.43 -5.67 -8.84
N TYR A 62 7.23 -5.15 -8.61
CA TYR A 62 6.17 -5.08 -9.61
C TYR A 62 5.99 -3.68 -10.18
N MET A 63 6.06 -2.64 -9.33
CA MET A 63 5.91 -1.24 -9.80
C MET A 63 7.23 -0.56 -10.15
N LYS A 64 8.36 -1.26 -10.00
CA LYS A 64 9.71 -0.84 -10.41
C LYS A 64 10.21 0.44 -9.75
N PHE A 65 9.73 0.75 -8.55
CA PHE A 65 10.33 1.81 -7.74
C PHE A 65 11.67 1.34 -7.16
N THR A 66 12.58 2.27 -6.94
CA THR A 66 13.80 2.02 -6.16
C THR A 66 13.46 1.82 -4.68
N ILE A 67 14.38 1.26 -3.90
CA ILE A 67 14.17 1.09 -2.45
C ILE A 67 13.92 2.45 -1.75
N PRO A 68 14.71 3.52 -1.99
CA PRO A 68 14.43 4.85 -1.43
C PRO A 68 13.05 5.39 -1.78
N GLU A 69 12.65 5.29 -3.06
CA GLU A 69 11.32 5.73 -3.52
C GLU A 69 10.20 4.96 -2.82
N ALA A 70 10.32 3.62 -2.75
CA ALA A 70 9.32 2.81 -2.07
C ALA A 70 9.21 3.15 -0.57
N LYS A 71 10.32 3.49 0.10
CA LYS A 71 10.30 3.97 1.50
C LYS A 71 9.56 5.30 1.63
N GLN A 72 9.81 6.25 0.72
CA GLN A 72 9.12 7.54 0.70
C GLN A 72 7.62 7.37 0.46
N ILE A 73 7.23 6.54 -0.52
CA ILE A 73 5.84 6.23 -0.81
C ILE A 73 5.13 5.62 0.40
N LEU A 74 5.75 4.64 1.06
CA LEU A 74 5.18 4.04 2.27
C LEU A 74 5.03 5.05 3.40
N LYS A 75 6.03 5.92 3.60
CA LYS A 75 5.99 6.96 4.63
C LYS A 75 4.85 7.94 4.38
N ASP A 76 4.73 8.43 3.16
CA ASP A 76 3.73 9.43 2.77
C ASP A 76 2.31 8.88 2.89
N LEU A 77 2.10 7.62 2.49
CA LEU A 77 0.78 6.97 2.52
C LEU A 77 0.41 6.38 3.89
N HIS A 78 1.34 6.29 4.84
CA HIS A 78 1.14 5.53 6.08
C HIS A 78 -0.10 5.98 6.87
N GLY A 79 -0.24 7.29 7.13
CA GLY A 79 -1.38 7.82 7.87
C GLY A 79 -2.71 7.49 7.19
N TRP A 80 -2.80 7.74 5.88
CA TRP A 80 -4.00 7.42 5.11
C TRP A 80 -4.35 5.92 5.14
N LEU A 81 -3.35 5.03 5.03
CA LEU A 81 -3.54 3.58 5.09
C LEU A 81 -4.03 3.12 6.48
N VAL A 82 -3.54 3.73 7.56
CA VAL A 82 -4.00 3.45 8.93
C VAL A 82 -5.46 3.88 9.10
N ASP A 83 -5.78 5.12 8.72
CA ASP A 83 -7.13 5.69 8.88
C ASP A 83 -8.18 4.87 8.12
N ASN A 84 -7.83 4.41 6.92
CA ASN A 84 -8.70 3.60 6.05
C ASN A 84 -8.64 2.09 6.35
N GLY A 85 -8.02 1.66 7.46
CA GLY A 85 -8.10 0.28 7.95
C GLY A 85 -7.34 -0.76 7.12
N PHE A 86 -6.29 -0.36 6.40
CA PHE A 86 -5.41 -1.29 5.71
C PHE A 86 -4.46 -2.03 6.66
N TYR A 87 -4.12 -1.40 7.78
CA TYR A 87 -3.41 -2.01 8.91
C TYR A 87 -4.39 -2.72 9.85
N PHE A 88 -3.94 -3.80 10.50
CA PHE A 88 -4.73 -4.76 11.27
C PHE A 88 -4.75 -4.49 12.78
N LEU A 89 -4.01 -3.50 13.30
CA LEU A 89 -4.10 -3.15 14.72
C LEU A 89 -5.55 -2.77 15.09
N ASP A 90 -5.99 -3.30 16.23
CA ASP A 90 -7.33 -3.12 16.79
C ASP A 90 -7.65 -1.63 16.85
N LYS A 91 -8.61 -1.21 16.02
CA LYS A 91 -9.32 0.05 16.16
C LYS A 91 -10.11 -0.04 17.47
N GLY A 92 -9.48 0.29 18.59
CA GLY A 92 -10.20 0.89 19.70
C GLY A 92 -10.87 2.15 19.16
N ASP A 93 -12.15 2.03 18.81
CA ASP A 93 -13.04 3.13 18.42
C ASP A 93 -12.42 4.19 17.49
N SER A 94 -11.94 3.79 16.31
CA SER A 94 -11.70 4.74 15.23
C SER A 94 -13.05 5.26 14.74
N LYS A 95 -13.46 6.39 15.34
CA LYS A 95 -14.63 7.22 15.06
C LYS A 95 -14.58 7.87 13.67
N THR A 96 -14.64 7.07 12.63
CA THR A 96 -15.05 7.59 11.31
C THR A 96 -16.06 6.64 10.71
N SER A 97 -17.24 6.65 11.33
CA SER A 97 -18.50 6.19 10.75
C SER A 97 -18.92 7.12 9.61
N ASP A 98 -18.07 7.29 8.60
CA ASP A 98 -18.52 7.87 7.34
C ASP A 98 -19.21 6.75 6.58
N ILE A 99 -20.53 6.89 6.42
CA ILE A 99 -21.38 6.02 5.59
C ILE A 99 -20.77 5.83 4.19
N ILE A 100 -19.98 6.82 3.73
CA ILE A 100 -19.27 6.75 2.45
C ILE A 100 -18.11 5.74 2.47
N ILE A 101 -17.38 5.60 3.57
CA ILE A 101 -16.27 4.63 3.67
C ILE A 101 -16.82 3.19 3.66
N SER A 102 -17.99 2.96 4.25
CA SER A 102 -18.59 1.61 4.29
C SER A 102 -19.13 1.14 2.93
N VAL A 103 -19.41 2.04 1.98
CA VAL A 103 -19.87 1.67 0.63
C VAL A 103 -18.73 1.52 -0.38
N ILE A 104 -17.50 1.89 -0.05
CA ILE A 104 -16.34 1.73 -0.94
C ILE A 104 -15.87 0.28 -0.88
N TYR A 105 -15.93 -0.42 -2.01
CA TYR A 105 -15.48 -1.82 -2.09
C TYR A 105 -14.05 -1.98 -2.63
N ARG A 106 -13.48 -0.93 -3.24
CA ARG A 106 -12.15 -0.96 -3.86
C ARG A 106 -11.47 0.41 -3.82
N TYR A 107 -10.21 0.43 -3.40
CA TYR A 107 -9.33 1.59 -3.49
C TYR A 107 -8.23 1.39 -4.52
N ILE A 108 -7.97 2.44 -5.28
CA ILE A 108 -6.87 2.56 -6.23
C ILE A 108 -6.04 3.79 -5.88
N ILE A 109 -4.73 3.63 -5.76
CA ILE A 109 -3.79 4.73 -5.52
C ILE A 109 -3.08 5.03 -6.84
N TYR A 110 -3.22 6.24 -7.33
CA TYR A 110 -2.42 6.80 -8.41
C TYR A 110 -1.21 7.49 -7.80
N ILE A 111 -0.03 6.93 -8.05
CA ILE A 111 1.26 7.44 -7.61
C ILE A 111 1.83 8.21 -8.78
N TYR A 112 2.04 9.49 -8.60
CA TYR A 112 2.58 10.33 -9.62
C TYR A 112 4.01 10.73 -9.26
N GLU A 113 4.92 10.51 -10.20
CA GLU A 113 6.33 10.88 -10.11
C GLU A 113 6.51 12.27 -10.70
N ASN A 114 7.01 13.20 -9.89
CA ASN A 114 7.38 14.54 -10.32
C ASN A 114 8.91 14.65 -10.38
N SER A 115 9.46 14.76 -11.59
CA SER A 115 10.91 14.87 -11.82
C SER A 115 11.37 16.31 -12.12
N LEU A 116 10.64 17.33 -11.65
CA LEU A 116 10.89 18.74 -11.98
C LEU A 116 12.26 19.28 -11.53
N SER A 117 12.94 18.65 -10.56
CA SER A 117 14.35 18.92 -10.29
C SER A 117 15.14 17.63 -10.46
N GLY A 118 16.12 17.62 -11.38
CA GLY A 118 16.91 16.43 -11.72
C GLY A 118 17.70 15.79 -10.58
N GLU A 119 17.55 16.28 -9.34
CA GLU A 119 18.22 15.79 -8.14
C GLU A 119 17.28 15.05 -7.16
N HIS A 120 15.96 15.33 -7.18
CA HIS A 120 15.01 14.70 -6.27
C HIS A 120 13.65 14.41 -6.94
N ILE A 121 13.27 13.13 -6.94
CA ILE A 121 11.92 12.70 -7.32
C ILE A 121 10.98 12.97 -6.15
N ASP A 122 9.96 13.78 -6.37
CA ASP A 122 8.87 13.93 -5.41
C ASP A 122 7.62 13.17 -5.87
N PHE A 123 6.77 12.83 -4.92
CA PHE A 123 5.59 12.01 -5.14
C PHE A 123 4.33 12.72 -4.66
N TYR A 124 3.31 12.68 -5.51
CA TYR A 124 1.95 13.05 -5.13
C TYR A 124 1.00 11.90 -5.40
N TYR A 125 -0.07 11.84 -4.60
CA TYR A 125 -0.95 10.68 -4.62
C TYR A 125 -2.40 11.12 -4.77
N LYS A 126 -3.09 10.53 -5.75
CA LYS A 126 -4.54 10.60 -5.83
C LYS A 126 -5.10 9.23 -5.48
N ILE A 127 -6.02 9.17 -4.54
CA ILE A 127 -6.59 7.92 -4.06
C ILE A 127 -8.07 7.92 -4.42
N ARG A 128 -8.48 6.93 -5.19
CA ARG A 128 -9.85 6.74 -5.66
C ARG A 128 -10.49 5.59 -4.90
N GLY A 129 -11.55 5.88 -4.16
CA GLY A 129 -12.43 4.90 -3.54
C GLY A 129 -13.64 4.66 -4.45
N ILE A 130 -13.76 3.45 -4.98
CA ILE A 130 -14.80 3.06 -5.93
C ILE A 130 -16.00 2.52 -5.17
N ILE A 131 -17.15 3.15 -5.41
CA ILE A 131 -18.44 2.86 -4.78
C ILE A 131 -19.25 1.91 -5.67
N SER A 132 -19.28 2.17 -6.98
CA SER A 132 -19.95 1.30 -7.94
C SER A 132 -19.22 1.29 -9.28
N ASP A 133 -19.39 0.19 -10.01
CA ASP A 133 -18.85 0.00 -11.35
C ASP A 133 -19.82 -0.93 -12.10
N ARG A 134 -20.68 -0.36 -12.95
CA ARG A 134 -21.77 -1.09 -13.61
C ARG A 134 -21.74 -0.93 -15.13
N PRO A 135 -22.10 -1.97 -15.90
CA PRO A 135 -22.32 -1.82 -17.34
C PRO A 135 -23.58 -0.99 -17.59
N VAL A 136 -23.52 -0.07 -18.56
CA VAL A 136 -24.64 0.78 -18.97
C VAL A 136 -24.65 0.83 -20.50
N ASP A 137 -25.83 0.79 -21.10
CA ASP A 137 -25.97 1.10 -22.52
C ASP A 137 -26.01 2.62 -22.70
N TYR A 138 -25.02 3.17 -23.40
CA TYR A 138 -24.98 4.58 -23.76
C TYR A 138 -25.06 4.72 -25.27
N LYS A 139 -26.26 5.04 -25.77
CA LYS A 139 -26.55 5.24 -27.20
C LYS A 139 -26.23 3.98 -28.04
N GLY A 140 -26.63 2.81 -27.55
CA GLY A 140 -26.39 1.52 -28.22
C GLY A 140 -24.96 0.99 -28.10
N ARG A 141 -24.14 1.58 -27.22
CA ARG A 141 -22.78 1.12 -26.92
C ARG A 141 -22.70 0.68 -25.46
N GLN A 142 -22.15 -0.50 -25.24
CA GLN A 142 -21.83 -0.99 -23.90
C GLN A 142 -20.66 -0.19 -23.33
N VAL A 143 -20.94 0.58 -22.27
CA VAL A 143 -19.96 1.35 -21.50
C VAL A 143 -19.99 0.92 -20.04
N ARG A 144 -18.99 1.35 -19.25
CA ARG A 144 -19.00 1.18 -17.80
C ARG A 144 -19.16 2.54 -17.14
N GLU A 145 -20.08 2.64 -16.19
CA GLU A 145 -20.27 3.79 -15.33
C GLU A 145 -19.61 3.50 -13.97
N GLU A 146 -18.62 4.33 -13.59
CA GLU A 146 -17.91 4.23 -12.31
C GLU A 146 -18.32 5.41 -11.41
N LEU A 147 -18.85 5.10 -10.21
CA LEU A 147 -19.05 6.07 -9.15
C LEU A 147 -17.91 5.95 -8.15
N TYR A 148 -17.24 7.07 -7.87
CA TYR A 148 -16.08 7.08 -6.98
C TYR A 148 -15.99 8.37 -6.17
N VAL A 149 -15.22 8.31 -5.08
CA VAL A 149 -14.72 9.47 -4.34
C VAL A 149 -13.20 9.55 -4.48
N GLU A 150 -12.66 10.76 -4.45
CA GLU A 150 -11.23 10.99 -4.55
C GLU A 150 -10.70 11.78 -3.36
N THR A 151 -9.50 11.42 -2.93
CA THR A 151 -8.73 12.14 -1.92
C THR A 151 -7.30 12.31 -2.41
N THR A 152 -6.65 13.40 -2.04
CA THR A 152 -5.26 13.67 -2.41
C THR A 152 -4.39 13.60 -1.17
N VAL A 153 -3.25 12.93 -1.27
CA VAL A 153 -2.19 12.95 -0.24
C VAL A 153 -0.99 13.66 -0.85
N LYS A 154 -0.44 14.66 -0.14
CA LYS A 154 0.56 15.64 -0.63
C LYS A 154 0.09 16.35 -1.91
N GLN A 155 -0.29 17.62 -1.78
CA GLN A 155 -0.65 18.45 -2.92
C GLN A 155 0.61 19.03 -3.56
N LEU A 156 0.69 19.02 -4.89
CA LEU A 156 1.69 19.77 -5.64
C LEU A 156 1.55 21.26 -5.33
N ASP A 157 2.65 21.93 -5.00
CA ASP A 157 2.70 23.39 -5.01
C ASP A 157 2.34 23.92 -6.41
N LYS A 158 1.66 25.07 -6.46
CA LYS A 158 0.90 25.63 -7.60
C LYS A 158 1.65 25.78 -8.94
N LYS A 159 2.95 25.48 -9.04
CA LYS A 159 3.61 25.35 -10.34
C LYS A 159 3.28 23.96 -10.90
N ALA A 160 2.19 23.91 -11.65
CA ALA A 160 1.80 22.72 -12.41
C ALA A 160 3.01 22.22 -13.22
N PRO A 161 3.43 20.96 -13.04
CA PRO A 161 4.43 20.37 -13.93
C PRO A 161 3.91 20.38 -15.36
N GLU A 162 4.80 20.57 -16.33
CA GLU A 162 4.43 20.38 -17.72
C GLU A 162 3.91 18.94 -17.92
N PRO A 163 2.78 18.75 -18.63
CA PRO A 163 2.06 17.48 -18.69
C PRO A 163 2.92 16.30 -19.21
N ASP A 164 3.99 16.58 -19.96
CA ASP A 164 4.90 15.57 -20.52
C ASP A 164 5.92 14.99 -19.52
N THR A 165 6.01 15.54 -18.30
CA THR A 165 6.99 15.09 -17.28
C THR A 165 6.42 14.16 -16.21
N ILE A 166 5.09 13.97 -16.19
CA ILE A 166 4.40 13.27 -15.12
C ILE A 166 4.24 11.79 -15.46
N LYS A 167 4.98 10.91 -14.78
CA LYS A 167 4.75 9.46 -14.85
C LYS A 167 3.75 9.04 -13.78
N VAL A 168 2.72 8.29 -14.18
CA VAL A 168 1.68 7.81 -13.27
C VAL A 168 1.73 6.29 -13.19
N LYS A 169 1.77 5.75 -11.97
CA LYS A 169 1.62 4.32 -11.71
C LYS A 169 0.40 4.07 -10.84
N MET A 170 -0.34 3.02 -11.18
CA MET A 170 -1.59 2.67 -10.52
C MET A 170 -1.38 1.46 -9.59
N LEU A 171 -1.73 1.62 -8.32
CA LEU A 171 -1.67 0.59 -7.29
C LEU A 171 -3.09 0.22 -6.83
N ASN A 172 -3.53 -1.00 -7.14
CA ASN A 172 -4.74 -1.58 -6.56
C ASN A 172 -4.46 -2.03 -5.11
N ILE A 173 -4.53 -1.08 -4.17
CA ILE A 173 -4.16 -1.31 -2.78
C ILE A 173 -5.10 -2.30 -2.09
N THR A 174 -6.41 -2.27 -2.41
CA THR A 174 -7.37 -3.27 -1.90
C THR A 174 -7.00 -4.67 -2.36
N GLY A 175 -6.66 -4.85 -3.64
CA GLY A 175 -6.21 -6.14 -4.17
C GLY A 175 -4.92 -6.64 -3.49
N VAL A 176 -3.95 -5.75 -3.27
CA VAL A 176 -2.70 -6.09 -2.58
C VAL A 176 -2.97 -6.52 -1.13
N ARG A 177 -3.82 -5.79 -0.40
CA ARG A 177 -4.22 -6.12 0.97
C ARG A 177 -4.97 -7.45 1.05
N ASN A 178 -5.95 -7.68 0.17
CA ASN A 178 -6.73 -8.91 0.15
C ASN A 178 -5.86 -10.13 -0.13
N LYS A 179 -4.91 -10.02 -1.08
CA LYS A 179 -3.94 -11.07 -1.36
C LYS A 179 -3.09 -11.39 -0.13
N LEU A 180 -2.71 -10.40 0.66
CA LEU A 180 -1.98 -10.63 1.91
C LEU A 180 -2.87 -11.32 2.95
N SER A 181 -4.08 -10.82 3.19
CA SER A 181 -5.02 -11.40 4.16
C SER A 181 -5.33 -12.87 3.86
N GLU A 182 -5.58 -13.20 2.59
CA GLU A 182 -5.81 -14.58 2.14
C GLU A 182 -4.62 -15.49 2.47
N ARG A 183 -3.39 -15.05 2.14
CA ARG A 183 -2.17 -15.85 2.39
C ARG A 183 -1.85 -16.00 3.87
N LEU A 184 -2.21 -15.02 4.69
CA LEU A 184 -2.04 -15.09 6.14
C LEU A 184 -3.16 -15.88 6.83
N GLY A 185 -4.31 -16.06 6.17
CA GLY A 185 -5.51 -16.66 6.76
C GLY A 185 -6.17 -15.72 7.77
N LEU A 186 -6.22 -14.42 7.43
CA LEU A 186 -6.83 -13.36 8.24
C LEU A 186 -8.23 -12.96 7.75
N ASN A 187 -8.81 -13.75 6.84
CA ASN A 187 -10.19 -13.53 6.38
C ASN A 187 -11.13 -14.03 7.48
N SER A 188 -11.89 -13.11 8.09
CA SER A 188 -13.11 -13.38 8.84
C SER A 188 -14.29 -13.38 7.91
#